data_AF-A0AB38H6U4-F1
#
_entry.id   AF-A0AB38H6U4-F1
#
_cell.length_a   1.000
_cell.length_b   1.000
_cell.length_c   1.000
_cell.angle_alpha   90.00
_cell.angle_beta   90.00
_cell.angle_gamma   90.00
#
_symmetry.space_group_name_H-M   'P 1'
#
loop_
_entity.id
_entity.type
_entity.pdbx_description
1 polymer ?
#
loop_
_entity_poly.entity_id
_entity_poly.type
_entity_poly.pdbx_seq_one_letter_code
_entity_poly.pdbx_strand_id
1 'polypeptide(L)'
;MSNKSNNQGRAYEFSYLITLFEEISKIRPAKIEKNSSYFAAERAWNTLTDSEKTIYKVSALAGVNTIFDLEPLILDDGDDELELKIQSDDKGKEGDVRDVLIIRRGIEWEIGLSVKHNHFAVKHSRLSKNLDFGSKWYGIDCSKQYWEDIKPIFEYLDVEKQKGSKWSDLPNKEDDVYIPLLNAFKGELERQNHLFGKDIPKLMVEYLLGEFDFYKVIGIDSKRTTQIQSYNLRGTLNKQGNKKKRSIELPISTLPTRIVSLEYKPGSKNTLELYLDGGWQFSFRIHNASTKVESSLKFDIQIIGMPATIISIDCRWK
;
A
#
# COMPACT_ATOMS: atom_id res chain seq x y z
N MET A 1 -13.89 4.03 -1.43
CA MET A 1 -13.47 4.46 -2.78
C MET A 1 -14.70 4.58 -3.63
N SER A 2 -14.84 5.67 -4.38
CA SER A 2 -15.85 5.77 -5.44
C SER A 2 -15.44 4.88 -6.62
N ASN A 3 -16.40 4.41 -7.42
CA ASN A 3 -16.11 3.64 -8.64
C ASN A 3 -15.14 4.39 -9.57
N LYS A 4 -15.22 5.73 -9.61
CA LYS A 4 -14.32 6.58 -10.40
C LYS A 4 -12.87 6.49 -9.92
N SER A 5 -12.60 6.59 -8.62
CA SER A 5 -11.24 6.51 -8.08
C SER A 5 -10.62 5.12 -8.31
N ASN A 6 -11.40 4.05 -8.16
CA ASN A 6 -10.94 2.69 -8.43
C ASN A 6 -10.60 2.48 -9.91
N ASN A 7 -11.43 3.00 -10.82
CA ASN A 7 -11.17 2.90 -12.26
C ASN A 7 -9.94 3.70 -12.68
N GLN A 8 -9.72 4.88 -12.11
CA GLN A 8 -8.51 5.67 -12.39
C GLN A 8 -7.24 4.93 -11.95
N GLY A 9 -7.24 4.31 -10.76
CA GLY A 9 -6.12 3.46 -10.31
C GLY A 9 -5.83 2.30 -11.26
N ARG A 10 -6.86 1.53 -11.62
CA ARG A 10 -6.74 0.41 -12.57
C ARG A 10 -6.30 0.84 -13.96
N ALA A 11 -6.77 1.98 -14.45
CA ALA A 11 -6.33 2.52 -15.73
C ALA A 11 -4.84 2.94 -15.67
N TYR A 12 -4.38 3.44 -14.53
CA TYR A 12 -2.98 3.79 -14.33
C TYR A 12 -2.07 2.56 -14.26
N GLU A 13 -2.50 1.49 -13.57
CA GLU A 13 -1.85 0.16 -13.61
C GLU A 13 -1.71 -0.37 -15.04
N PHE A 14 -2.78 -0.27 -15.84
CA PHE A 14 -2.77 -0.66 -17.26
C PHE A 14 -1.74 0.15 -18.05
N SER A 15 -1.66 1.47 -17.82
CA SER A 15 -0.67 2.32 -18.49
C SER A 15 0.76 1.87 -18.20
N TYR A 16 1.08 1.53 -16.95
CA TYR A 16 2.40 1.01 -16.59
C TYR A 16 2.70 -0.32 -17.26
N LEU A 17 1.74 -1.25 -17.26
CA LEU A 17 1.90 -2.55 -17.90
C LEU A 17 2.21 -2.41 -19.40
N ILE A 18 1.44 -1.59 -20.12
CA ILE A 18 1.63 -1.38 -21.55
C ILE A 18 2.94 -0.66 -21.83
N THR A 19 3.28 0.39 -21.07
CA THR A 19 4.56 1.10 -21.27
C THR A 19 5.76 0.20 -20.98
N LEU A 20 5.73 -0.61 -19.92
CA LEU A 20 6.76 -1.62 -19.67
C LEU A 20 6.89 -2.58 -20.86
N PHE A 21 5.76 -3.12 -21.34
CA PHE A 21 5.76 -4.05 -22.46
C PHE A 21 6.33 -3.41 -23.73
N GLU A 22 5.89 -2.21 -24.10
CA GLU A 22 6.36 -1.47 -25.28
C GLU A 22 7.86 -1.19 -25.21
N GLU A 23 8.38 -0.73 -24.06
CA GLU A 23 9.80 -0.40 -23.91
C GLU A 23 10.70 -1.63 -23.81
N ILE A 24 10.27 -2.69 -23.10
CA ILE A 24 11.03 -3.94 -22.98
C ILE A 24 11.09 -4.67 -24.34
N SER A 25 9.98 -4.70 -25.09
CA SER A 25 9.87 -5.41 -26.37
C SER A 25 10.78 -4.84 -27.47
N LYS A 26 11.29 -3.61 -27.30
CA LYS A 26 12.30 -3.02 -28.20
C LYS A 26 13.67 -3.67 -28.04
N ILE A 27 13.92 -4.33 -26.91
CA ILE A 27 15.23 -4.84 -26.50
C ILE A 27 15.24 -6.36 -26.42
N ARG A 28 14.18 -6.98 -25.88
CA ARG A 28 14.09 -8.43 -25.69
C ARG A 28 12.65 -8.95 -25.84
N PRO A 29 12.45 -10.27 -26.03
CA PRO A 29 11.12 -10.86 -25.98
C PRO A 29 10.44 -10.64 -24.63
N ALA A 30 9.19 -10.18 -24.68
CA ALA A 30 8.33 -10.04 -23.53
C ALA A 30 6.89 -10.43 -23.88
N LYS A 31 6.11 -10.83 -22.88
CA LYS A 31 4.68 -11.11 -22.99
C LYS A 31 3.89 -10.51 -21.84
N ILE A 32 2.60 -10.31 -22.07
CA ILE A 32 1.63 -9.94 -21.03
C ILE A 32 0.73 -11.13 -20.73
N GLU A 33 0.62 -11.51 -19.46
CA GLU A 33 -0.40 -12.45 -19.00
C GLU A 33 -1.78 -11.76 -18.98
N LYS A 34 -2.70 -12.20 -19.85
CA LYS A 34 -4.06 -11.65 -19.95
C LYS A 34 -5.04 -12.37 -19.01
N ASN A 35 -4.97 -12.04 -17.72
CA ASN A 35 -5.91 -12.55 -16.72
C ASN A 35 -7.12 -11.62 -16.51
N SER A 36 -7.99 -11.95 -15.54
CA SER A 36 -9.18 -11.15 -15.23
C SER A 36 -8.85 -9.71 -14.80
N SER A 37 -7.75 -9.50 -14.06
CA SER A 37 -7.28 -8.16 -13.67
C SER A 37 -6.81 -7.35 -14.86
N TYR A 38 -6.08 -7.95 -15.80
CA TYR A 38 -5.71 -7.32 -17.07
C TYR A 38 -6.94 -6.74 -17.78
N PHE A 39 -7.98 -7.56 -17.99
CA PHE A 39 -9.18 -7.10 -18.69
C PHE A 39 -9.97 -6.06 -17.90
N ALA A 40 -9.93 -6.11 -16.56
CA ALA A 40 -10.55 -5.08 -15.73
C ALA A 40 -9.82 -3.73 -15.86
N ALA A 41 -8.49 -3.76 -15.87
CA ALA A 41 -7.63 -2.60 -16.06
C ALA A 41 -7.76 -2.00 -17.48
N GLU A 42 -7.82 -2.86 -18.51
CA GLU A 42 -8.07 -2.47 -19.90
C GLU A 42 -9.44 -1.78 -20.08
N ARG A 43 -10.50 -2.34 -19.48
CA ARG A 43 -11.82 -1.70 -19.50
C ARG A 43 -11.78 -0.32 -18.84
N ALA A 44 -11.11 -0.19 -17.70
CA ALA A 44 -10.97 1.09 -17.01
C ALA A 44 -10.19 2.11 -17.86
N TRP A 45 -9.08 1.69 -18.46
CA TRP A 45 -8.30 2.48 -19.41
C TRP A 45 -9.14 3.00 -20.58
N ASN A 46 -9.99 2.16 -21.14
CA ASN A 46 -10.84 2.53 -22.27
C ASN A 46 -11.93 3.57 -21.92
N THR A 47 -12.21 3.80 -20.63
CA THR A 47 -13.10 4.89 -20.19
C THR A 47 -12.44 6.26 -20.12
N LEU A 48 -11.10 6.32 -20.19
CA LEU A 48 -10.35 7.57 -20.13
C LEU A 48 -10.42 8.34 -21.45
N THR A 49 -10.43 9.66 -21.35
CA THR A 49 -10.21 10.58 -22.47
C THR A 49 -8.79 10.47 -23.01
N ASP A 50 -8.55 10.90 -24.26
CA ASP A 50 -7.21 10.87 -24.86
C ASP A 50 -6.20 11.75 -24.10
N SER A 51 -6.67 12.84 -23.49
CA SER A 51 -5.84 13.69 -22.64
C SER A 51 -5.40 12.96 -21.36
N GLU A 52 -6.33 12.28 -20.67
CA GLU A 52 -6.00 11.46 -19.49
C GLU A 52 -5.04 10.31 -19.85
N LYS A 53 -5.30 9.60 -20.96
CA LYS A 53 -4.40 8.55 -21.46
C LYS A 53 -3.01 9.07 -21.75
N THR A 54 -2.90 10.25 -22.35
CA THR A 54 -1.60 10.90 -22.64
C THR A 54 -0.85 11.20 -21.35
N ILE A 55 -1.53 11.79 -20.35
CA ILE A 55 -0.93 12.08 -19.04
C ILE A 55 -0.41 10.79 -18.38
N TYR A 56 -1.21 9.74 -18.40
CA TYR A 56 -0.85 8.45 -17.79
C TYR A 56 0.36 7.81 -18.49
N LYS A 57 0.40 7.83 -19.83
CA LYS A 57 1.54 7.32 -20.60
C LYS A 57 2.83 8.09 -20.32
N VAL A 58 2.78 9.42 -20.31
CA VAL A 58 3.96 10.26 -20.02
C VAL A 58 4.46 9.99 -18.59
N SER A 59 3.53 9.88 -17.63
CA SER A 59 3.86 9.56 -16.25
C SER A 59 4.48 8.17 -16.09
N ALA A 60 3.89 7.16 -16.74
CA ALA A 60 4.38 5.78 -16.73
C ALA A 60 5.77 5.70 -17.36
N LEU A 61 5.99 6.32 -18.52
CA LEU A 61 7.28 6.33 -19.21
C LEU A 61 8.38 6.96 -18.35
N ALA A 62 8.10 8.06 -17.65
CA ALA A 62 9.04 8.68 -16.72
C ALA A 62 9.45 7.71 -15.60
N GLY A 63 8.51 6.94 -15.06
CA GLY A 63 8.79 5.93 -14.03
C GLY A 63 9.54 4.72 -14.57
N VAL A 64 9.11 4.18 -15.71
CA VAL A 64 9.69 2.98 -16.34
C VAL A 64 11.18 3.16 -16.65
N ASN A 65 11.57 4.32 -17.17
CA ASN A 65 12.98 4.62 -17.43
C ASN A 65 13.85 4.50 -16.17
N THR A 66 13.39 5.07 -15.05
CA THR A 66 14.10 4.97 -13.77
C THR A 66 14.10 3.53 -13.24
N ILE A 67 13.01 2.77 -13.40
CA ILE A 67 12.99 1.34 -13.04
C ILE A 67 14.07 0.56 -13.81
N PHE A 68 14.29 0.83 -15.09
CA PHE A 68 15.37 0.16 -15.87
C PHE A 68 16.78 0.54 -15.44
N ASP A 69 16.96 1.69 -14.78
CA ASP A 69 18.23 2.09 -14.19
C ASP A 69 18.46 1.45 -12.82
N LEU A 70 17.37 1.17 -12.09
CA LEU A 70 17.39 0.45 -10.82
C LEU A 70 17.50 -1.07 -11.01
N GLU A 71 16.90 -1.62 -12.06
CA GLU A 71 16.72 -3.06 -12.28
C GLU A 71 17.23 -3.48 -13.66
N PRO A 72 18.56 -3.53 -13.85
CA PRO A 72 19.16 -3.90 -15.14
C PRO A 72 18.76 -5.30 -15.63
N LEU A 73 18.43 -6.22 -14.72
CA LEU A 73 17.98 -7.58 -15.07
C LEU A 73 16.73 -7.61 -15.94
N ILE A 74 15.92 -6.55 -15.95
CA ILE A 74 14.77 -6.45 -16.85
C ILE A 74 15.22 -6.50 -18.31
N LEU A 75 16.29 -5.75 -18.63
CA LEU A 75 16.76 -5.53 -20.00
C LEU A 75 17.93 -6.44 -20.38
N ASP A 76 18.55 -7.11 -19.43
CA ASP A 76 19.64 -8.05 -19.69
C ASP A 76 19.20 -9.18 -20.63
N ASP A 77 20.01 -9.43 -21.66
CA ASP A 77 19.84 -10.54 -22.58
C ASP A 77 19.76 -11.89 -21.84
N GLY A 78 18.92 -12.78 -22.35
CA GLY A 78 18.77 -14.14 -21.88
C GLY A 78 17.85 -14.93 -22.79
N ASP A 79 17.89 -16.25 -22.65
CA ASP A 79 17.08 -17.17 -23.46
C ASP A 79 15.62 -17.29 -22.96
N ASP A 80 15.27 -16.52 -21.92
CA ASP A 80 13.92 -16.46 -21.37
C ASP A 80 13.09 -15.30 -21.93
N GLU A 81 11.78 -15.51 -22.02
CA GLU A 81 10.81 -14.46 -22.30
C GLU A 81 10.38 -13.80 -20.99
N LEU A 82 10.45 -12.47 -20.93
CA LEU A 82 10.03 -11.72 -19.75
C LEU A 82 8.50 -11.65 -19.68
N GLU A 83 7.93 -11.98 -18.54
CA GLU A 83 6.48 -11.98 -18.31
C GLU A 83 6.07 -10.77 -17.48
N LEU A 84 5.07 -10.05 -17.97
CA LEU A 84 4.42 -8.94 -17.29
C LEU A 84 2.99 -9.33 -16.91
N LYS A 85 2.58 -8.98 -15.69
CA LYS A 85 1.27 -9.38 -15.16
C LYS A 85 0.69 -8.29 -14.26
N ILE A 86 -0.62 -8.04 -14.37
CA ILE A 86 -1.37 -7.34 -13.32
C ILE A 86 -1.82 -8.38 -12.30
N GLN A 87 -1.52 -8.13 -11.03
CA GLN A 87 -1.85 -9.02 -9.93
C GLN A 87 -3.37 -9.06 -9.68
N SER A 88 -3.87 -10.15 -9.10
CA SER A 88 -5.27 -10.23 -8.68
C SER A 88 -5.50 -9.51 -7.35
N ASP A 89 -6.68 -8.91 -7.21
CA ASP A 89 -7.11 -8.26 -5.96
C ASP A 89 -7.05 -9.22 -4.75
N ASP A 90 -7.16 -10.53 -4.97
CA ASP A 90 -7.11 -11.54 -3.91
C ASP A 90 -5.73 -11.66 -3.28
N LYS A 91 -4.66 -11.55 -4.07
CA LYS A 91 -3.28 -11.56 -3.54
C LYS A 91 -2.98 -10.30 -2.72
N GLY A 92 -3.56 -9.17 -3.10
CA GLY A 92 -3.59 -7.95 -2.28
C GLY A 92 -4.24 -8.12 -0.90
N LYS A 93 -5.24 -9.00 -0.78
CA LYS A 93 -5.87 -9.34 0.51
C LYS A 93 -4.99 -10.24 1.36
N GLU A 94 -4.18 -11.10 0.72
CA GLU A 94 -3.23 -12.02 1.37
C GLU A 94 -1.96 -11.31 1.86
N GLY A 95 -1.62 -10.12 1.35
CA GLY A 95 -0.49 -9.33 1.86
C GLY A 95 0.45 -8.79 0.79
N ASP A 96 0.29 -9.22 -0.46
CA ASP A 96 1.12 -8.77 -1.58
C ASP A 96 0.60 -7.46 -2.17
N VAL A 97 1.30 -6.35 -1.92
CA VAL A 97 0.87 -4.99 -2.33
C VAL A 97 1.26 -4.60 -3.76
N ARG A 98 1.88 -5.53 -4.51
CA ARG A 98 2.37 -5.29 -5.87
C ARG A 98 1.19 -5.36 -6.84
N ASP A 99 0.96 -4.30 -7.60
CA ASP A 99 -0.13 -4.26 -8.60
C ASP A 99 0.35 -4.84 -9.95
N VAL A 100 1.62 -4.60 -10.31
CA VAL A 100 2.25 -5.13 -11.53
C VAL A 100 3.48 -5.96 -11.16
N LEU A 101 3.59 -7.15 -11.75
CA LEU A 101 4.75 -8.04 -11.61
C LEU A 101 5.57 -8.09 -12.89
N ILE A 102 6.88 -8.15 -12.73
CA ILE A 102 7.89 -8.29 -13.79
C ILE A 102 8.69 -9.55 -13.47
N ILE A 103 8.57 -10.57 -14.32
CA ILE A 103 9.01 -11.93 -13.99
C ILE A 103 9.95 -12.46 -15.08
N ARG A 104 11.06 -13.03 -14.63
CA ARG A 104 12.01 -13.79 -15.44
C ARG A 104 12.17 -15.19 -14.88
N ARG A 105 11.39 -16.14 -15.43
CA ARG A 105 11.35 -17.52 -14.93
C ARG A 105 12.68 -18.25 -15.12
N GLY A 106 13.44 -17.93 -16.17
CA GLY A 106 14.71 -18.62 -16.46
C GLY A 106 15.82 -18.37 -15.44
N ILE A 107 15.70 -17.33 -14.62
CA ILE A 107 16.66 -16.97 -13.56
C ILE A 107 16.00 -16.84 -12.18
N GLU A 108 14.78 -17.39 -12.01
CA GLU A 108 14.02 -17.35 -10.76
C GLU A 108 13.92 -15.93 -10.16
N TRP A 109 13.74 -14.93 -11.03
CA TRP A 109 13.73 -13.53 -10.64
C TRP A 109 12.35 -12.90 -10.85
N GLU A 110 11.88 -12.17 -9.86
CA GLU A 110 10.62 -11.43 -9.89
C GLU A 110 10.76 -10.16 -9.05
N ILE A 111 10.23 -9.06 -9.57
CA ILE A 111 9.98 -7.83 -8.80
C ILE A 111 8.55 -7.36 -9.06
N GLY A 112 8.08 -6.43 -8.24
CA GLY A 112 6.79 -5.79 -8.52
C GLY A 112 6.75 -4.31 -8.20
N LEU A 113 5.73 -3.69 -8.77
CA LEU A 113 5.42 -2.27 -8.65
C LEU A 113 4.08 -2.14 -7.93
N SER A 114 4.02 -1.33 -6.88
CA SER A 114 2.76 -0.81 -6.34
C SER A 114 2.47 0.52 -7.01
N VAL A 115 1.53 0.52 -7.95
CA VAL A 115 1.21 1.62 -8.87
C VAL A 115 0.07 2.45 -8.29
N LYS A 116 0.29 3.74 -8.07
CA LYS A 116 -0.69 4.64 -7.43
C LYS A 116 -0.79 5.96 -8.19
N HIS A 117 -2.02 6.45 -8.37
CA HIS A 117 -2.29 7.75 -9.00
C HIS A 117 -2.83 8.73 -7.95
N ASN A 118 -2.09 9.81 -7.67
CA ASN A 118 -2.40 10.83 -6.67
C ASN A 118 -2.81 10.27 -5.28
N HIS A 119 -2.36 9.06 -4.93
CA HIS A 119 -2.78 8.35 -3.72
C HIS A 119 -1.57 7.84 -2.93
N PHE A 120 -1.47 8.27 -1.67
CA PHE A 120 -0.30 8.04 -0.82
C PHE A 120 -0.54 7.03 0.30
N ALA A 121 -1.80 6.73 0.62
CA ALA A 121 -2.13 5.81 1.71
C ALA A 121 -1.53 4.43 1.49
N VAL A 122 -1.24 3.76 2.60
CA VAL A 122 -0.56 2.46 2.61
C VAL A 122 -1.58 1.33 2.60
N LYS A 123 -2.45 1.31 3.61
CA LYS A 123 -3.54 0.33 3.76
C LYS A 123 -4.81 1.04 4.23
N HIS A 124 -5.95 0.44 3.91
CA HIS A 124 -7.28 0.87 4.36
C HIS A 124 -7.87 -0.17 5.32
N SER A 125 -7.15 -0.45 6.40
CA SER A 125 -7.54 -1.48 7.36
C SER A 125 -8.78 -1.06 8.14
N ARG A 126 -9.45 -2.03 8.76
CA ARG A 126 -10.73 -1.81 9.46
C ARG A 126 -10.66 -2.35 10.88
N LEU A 127 -11.46 -1.75 11.74
CA LEU A 127 -11.85 -2.33 13.03
C LEU A 127 -13.35 -2.62 12.98
N SER A 128 -13.75 -3.79 13.49
CA SER A 128 -15.16 -4.18 13.62
C SER A 128 -15.34 -5.21 14.73
N LYS A 129 -16.58 -5.42 15.17
CA LYS A 129 -16.94 -6.45 16.14
C LYS A 129 -16.66 -7.90 15.71
N ASN A 130 -16.35 -8.13 14.43
CA ASN A 130 -16.15 -9.47 13.86
C ASN A 130 -14.78 -9.62 13.18
N LEU A 131 -13.91 -8.62 13.28
CA LEU A 131 -12.61 -8.62 12.63
C LEU A 131 -11.52 -8.53 13.68
N ASP A 132 -10.88 -9.66 13.95
CA ASP A 132 -9.69 -9.71 14.78
C ASP A 132 -8.52 -9.07 14.01
N PHE A 133 -8.17 -7.83 14.37
CA PHE A 133 -7.10 -7.15 13.69
C PHE A 133 -5.74 -7.73 14.08
N GLY A 134 -5.58 -8.24 15.31
CA GLY A 134 -4.31 -8.80 15.75
C GLY A 134 -3.96 -10.07 14.98
N SER A 135 -4.94 -10.98 14.87
CA SER A 135 -4.83 -12.20 14.06
C SER A 135 -4.46 -11.86 12.62
N LYS A 136 -5.07 -10.81 12.05
CA LYS A 136 -4.84 -10.41 10.66
C LYS A 136 -3.55 -9.61 10.42
N TRP A 137 -3.09 -8.82 11.38
CA TRP A 137 -1.98 -7.88 11.18
C TRP A 137 -0.66 -8.43 11.70
N TYR A 138 -0.69 -9.26 12.74
CA TYR A 138 0.52 -9.83 13.34
C TYR A 138 0.33 -11.27 13.83
N GLY A 139 -0.72 -11.96 13.39
CA GLY A 139 -0.91 -13.40 13.63
C GLY A 139 -1.25 -13.79 15.06
N ILE A 140 -1.61 -12.84 15.93
CA ILE A 140 -1.94 -13.09 17.33
C ILE A 140 -3.33 -12.53 17.62
N ASP A 141 -4.25 -13.39 18.03
CA ASP A 141 -5.63 -13.01 18.34
C ASP A 141 -5.68 -11.89 19.39
N CYS A 142 -6.60 -10.95 19.17
CA CYS A 142 -6.83 -9.87 20.11
C CYS A 142 -7.26 -10.40 21.48
N SER A 143 -6.76 -9.75 22.53
CA SER A 143 -7.08 -10.13 23.91
C SER A 143 -8.59 -10.03 24.19
N LYS A 144 -9.06 -10.82 25.17
CA LYS A 144 -10.43 -10.71 25.67
C LYS A 144 -10.78 -9.28 26.09
N GLN A 145 -9.83 -8.56 26.68
CA GLN A 145 -10.01 -7.18 27.09
C GLN A 145 -10.33 -6.27 25.90
N TYR A 146 -9.62 -6.41 24.77
CA TYR A 146 -9.93 -5.64 23.56
C TYR A 146 -11.38 -5.85 23.11
N TRP A 147 -11.84 -7.11 23.10
CA TRP A 147 -13.22 -7.43 22.71
C TRP A 147 -14.26 -6.85 23.67
N GLU A 148 -13.98 -6.86 24.97
CA GLU A 148 -14.81 -6.22 25.99
C GLU A 148 -14.85 -4.69 25.82
N ASP A 149 -13.70 -4.07 25.53
CA ASP A 149 -13.56 -2.62 25.35
C ASP A 149 -14.34 -2.11 24.12
N ILE A 150 -14.30 -2.85 23.00
CA ILE A 150 -14.97 -2.41 21.76
C ILE A 150 -16.45 -2.77 21.69
N LYS A 151 -16.92 -3.73 22.51
CA LYS A 151 -18.30 -4.22 22.50
C LYS A 151 -19.34 -3.09 22.62
N PRO A 152 -19.31 -2.22 23.66
CA PRO A 152 -20.32 -1.17 23.80
C PRO A 152 -20.31 -0.18 22.62
N ILE A 153 -19.14 0.07 22.02
CA ILE A 153 -18.99 0.96 20.86
C ILE A 153 -19.73 0.38 19.66
N PHE A 154 -19.52 -0.90 19.34
CA PHE A 154 -20.14 -1.52 18.18
C PHE A 154 -21.62 -1.86 18.38
N GLU A 155 -22.06 -2.11 19.62
CA GLU A 155 -23.49 -2.21 19.94
C GLU A 155 -24.22 -0.89 19.70
N TYR A 156 -23.64 0.24 20.10
CA TYR A 156 -24.16 1.57 19.79
C TYR A 156 -24.24 1.82 18.27
N LEU A 157 -23.17 1.49 17.54
CA LEU A 157 -23.14 1.65 16.07
C LEU A 157 -24.16 0.77 15.35
N ASP A 158 -24.44 -0.43 15.87
CA ASP A 158 -25.47 -1.31 15.32
C ASP A 158 -26.87 -0.68 15.45
N VAL A 159 -27.18 -0.07 16.60
CA VAL A 159 -28.45 0.64 16.83
C VAL A 159 -28.58 1.83 15.88
N GLU A 160 -27.55 2.66 15.76
CA GLU A 160 -27.57 3.83 14.86
C GLU A 160 -27.63 3.43 13.38
N LYS A 161 -26.96 2.33 13.02
CA LYS A 161 -27.07 1.74 11.68
C LYS A 161 -28.50 1.28 11.38
N GLN A 162 -29.18 0.64 12.33
CA GLN A 162 -30.58 0.20 12.18
C GLN A 162 -31.55 1.38 12.04
N LYS A 163 -31.31 2.49 12.76
CA LYS A 163 -32.06 3.74 12.60
C LYS A 163 -31.82 4.42 11.25
N GLY A 164 -30.75 4.05 10.55
CA GLY A 164 -30.34 4.70 9.30
C GLY A 164 -29.69 6.08 9.50
N SER A 165 -29.17 6.33 10.71
CA SER A 165 -28.53 7.59 11.09
C SER A 165 -27.34 7.92 10.19
N LYS A 166 -27.09 9.21 9.97
CA LYS A 166 -25.84 9.67 9.32
C LYS A 166 -24.78 9.95 10.37
N TRP A 167 -23.51 9.85 9.97
CA TRP A 167 -22.39 10.24 10.82
C TRP A 167 -22.39 11.72 11.20
N SER A 168 -23.07 12.57 10.43
CA SER A 168 -23.26 13.99 10.76
C SER A 168 -24.23 14.22 11.90
N ASP A 169 -25.12 13.26 12.16
CA ASP A 169 -26.27 13.42 13.05
C ASP A 169 -25.96 12.87 14.45
N LEU A 170 -24.83 12.18 14.61
CA LEU A 170 -24.36 11.67 15.89
C LEU A 170 -23.83 12.82 16.76
N PRO A 171 -24.40 13.06 17.95
CA PRO A 171 -24.14 14.27 18.74
C PRO A 171 -22.71 14.35 19.26
N ASN A 172 -22.09 13.22 19.65
CA ASN A 172 -20.71 13.20 20.14
C ASN A 172 -19.90 11.99 19.64
N LYS A 173 -19.89 11.77 18.32
CA LYS A 173 -19.17 10.61 17.72
C LYS A 173 -17.67 10.56 18.04
N GLU A 174 -17.04 11.70 18.33
CA GLU A 174 -15.61 11.69 18.67
C GLU A 174 -15.39 11.06 20.03
N ASP A 175 -16.12 11.51 21.06
CA ASP A 175 -15.94 11.00 22.43
C ASP A 175 -16.67 9.66 22.65
N ASP A 176 -17.75 9.39 21.93
CA ASP A 176 -18.55 8.16 22.10
C ASP A 176 -18.02 6.99 21.25
N VAL A 177 -17.32 7.28 20.14
CA VAL A 177 -16.90 6.26 19.18
C VAL A 177 -15.40 6.30 18.89
N TYR A 178 -14.87 7.44 18.42
CA TYR A 178 -13.51 7.50 17.92
C TYR A 178 -12.46 7.34 19.02
N ILE A 179 -12.58 8.12 20.10
CA ILE A 179 -11.63 8.06 21.22
C ILE A 179 -11.66 6.69 21.89
N PRO A 180 -12.81 6.13 22.30
CA PRO A 180 -12.84 4.81 22.93
C PRO A 180 -12.28 3.71 22.04
N LEU A 181 -12.58 3.73 20.73
CA LEU A 181 -12.08 2.73 19.79
C LEU A 181 -10.57 2.83 19.58
N LEU A 182 -10.04 4.05 19.46
CA LEU A 182 -8.59 4.29 19.37
C LEU A 182 -7.87 3.90 20.65
N ASN A 183 -8.45 4.16 21.82
CA ASN A 183 -7.89 3.72 23.10
C ASN A 183 -7.87 2.19 23.22
N ALA A 184 -8.93 1.51 22.79
CA ALA A 184 -8.97 0.05 22.77
C ALA A 184 -7.90 -0.52 21.82
N PHE A 185 -7.75 0.05 20.62
CA PHE A 185 -6.71 -0.33 19.66
C PHE A 185 -5.29 -0.07 20.21
N LYS A 186 -5.05 1.12 20.78
CA LYS A 186 -3.76 1.49 21.41
C LYS A 186 -3.42 0.52 22.54
N GLY A 187 -4.34 0.32 23.48
CA GLY A 187 -4.14 -0.56 24.63
C GLY A 187 -3.90 -2.00 24.21
N GLU A 188 -4.54 -2.47 23.14
CA GLU A 188 -4.28 -3.79 22.58
C GLU A 188 -2.87 -3.92 22.02
N LEU A 189 -2.44 -2.98 21.18
CA LEU A 189 -1.07 -2.99 20.65
C LEU A 189 -0.02 -2.92 21.76
N GLU A 190 -0.24 -2.11 22.79
CA GLU A 190 0.68 -2.00 23.94
C GLU A 190 0.75 -3.31 24.73
N ARG A 191 -0.38 -3.97 25.00
CA ARG A 191 -0.41 -5.29 25.65
C ARG A 191 0.34 -6.33 24.84
N GLN A 192 0.06 -6.42 23.54
CA GLN A 192 0.69 -7.40 22.67
C GLN A 192 2.19 -7.13 22.54
N ASN A 193 2.60 -5.87 22.42
CA ASN A 193 4.02 -5.49 22.40
C ASN A 193 4.73 -5.82 23.73
N HIS A 194 4.03 -5.75 24.86
CA HIS A 194 4.59 -6.19 26.15
C HIS A 194 4.76 -7.71 26.24
N LEU A 195 3.79 -8.48 25.74
CA LEU A 195 3.78 -9.95 25.83
C LEU A 195 4.69 -10.63 24.81
N PHE A 196 4.69 -10.16 23.57
CA PHE A 196 5.39 -10.78 22.43
C PHE A 196 6.63 -9.99 21.99
N GLY A 197 6.87 -8.82 22.58
CA GLY A 197 8.14 -8.10 22.45
C GLY A 197 8.48 -7.71 21.00
N LYS A 198 9.71 -8.04 20.59
CA LYS A 198 10.40 -7.55 19.38
C LYS A 198 9.71 -7.92 18.06
N ASP A 199 8.78 -8.87 18.07
CA ASP A 199 8.11 -9.33 16.86
C ASP A 199 6.95 -8.42 16.45
N ILE A 200 6.25 -7.77 17.40
CA ILE A 200 5.09 -6.91 17.08
C ILE A 200 5.45 -5.73 16.17
N PRO A 201 6.50 -4.93 16.43
CA PRO A 201 6.88 -3.82 15.55
C PRO A 201 7.16 -4.28 14.12
N LYS A 202 7.92 -5.38 13.98
CA LYS A 202 8.29 -5.97 12.69
C LYS A 202 7.04 -6.41 11.92
N LEU A 203 6.21 -7.25 12.54
CA LEU A 203 5.01 -7.80 11.93
C LEU A 203 4.01 -6.70 11.53
N MET A 204 3.88 -5.66 12.36
CA MET A 204 3.06 -4.49 12.04
C MET A 204 3.53 -3.81 10.75
N VAL A 205 4.83 -3.56 10.61
CA VAL A 205 5.38 -2.95 9.38
C VAL A 205 5.25 -3.88 8.18
N GLU A 206 5.47 -5.19 8.35
CA GLU A 206 5.26 -6.18 7.29
C GLU A 206 3.80 -6.21 6.82
N TYR A 207 2.82 -6.14 7.73
CA TYR A 207 1.42 -6.06 7.34
C TYR A 207 1.07 -4.77 6.58
N LEU A 208 1.63 -3.64 7.04
CA LEU A 208 1.38 -2.34 6.43
C LEU A 208 1.99 -2.25 5.03
N LEU A 209 3.25 -2.63 4.87
CA LEU A 209 3.99 -2.49 3.62
C LEU A 209 3.85 -3.68 2.69
N GLY A 210 3.54 -4.86 3.21
CA GLY A 210 3.50 -6.12 2.48
C GLY A 210 4.72 -7.01 2.73
N GLU A 211 4.57 -8.27 2.32
CA GLU A 211 5.55 -9.34 2.56
C GLU A 211 6.69 -9.37 1.54
N PHE A 212 6.52 -8.71 0.40
CA PHE A 212 7.51 -8.69 -0.68
C PHE A 212 8.15 -7.32 -0.81
N ASP A 213 9.41 -7.28 -1.25
CA ASP A 213 10.02 -6.03 -1.65
C ASP A 213 9.40 -5.52 -2.96
N PHE A 214 9.24 -4.21 -3.09
CA PHE A 214 8.61 -3.59 -4.25
C PHE A 214 9.03 -2.13 -4.45
N TYR A 215 8.75 -1.62 -5.63
CA TYR A 215 8.79 -0.18 -5.89
C TYR A 215 7.39 0.41 -5.78
N LYS A 216 7.18 1.39 -4.92
CA LYS A 216 5.96 2.20 -4.94
C LYS A 216 6.14 3.29 -5.98
N VAL A 217 5.34 3.29 -7.03
CA VAL A 217 5.37 4.30 -8.09
C VAL A 217 4.11 5.15 -8.02
N ILE A 218 4.30 6.46 -7.85
CA ILE A 218 3.20 7.40 -7.59
C ILE A 218 3.23 8.51 -8.64
N GLY A 219 2.21 8.55 -9.49
CA GLY A 219 1.96 9.69 -10.39
C GLY A 219 1.36 10.86 -9.62
N ILE A 220 2.02 12.03 -9.68
CA ILE A 220 1.60 13.26 -9.00
C ILE A 220 1.35 14.35 -10.06
N ASP A 221 0.09 14.47 -10.50
CA ASP A 221 -0.29 15.34 -11.63
C ASP A 221 0.05 16.80 -11.36
N SER A 222 -0.22 17.28 -10.14
CA SER A 222 0.00 18.67 -9.74
C SER A 222 1.48 19.09 -9.81
N LYS A 223 2.40 18.12 -9.71
CA LYS A 223 3.85 18.33 -9.83
C LYS A 223 4.42 17.86 -11.16
N ARG A 224 3.59 17.28 -12.05
CA ARG A 224 4.02 16.58 -13.26
C ARG A 224 5.25 15.70 -13.03
N THR A 225 5.19 14.89 -11.97
CA THR A 225 6.29 14.07 -11.50
C THR A 225 5.79 12.69 -11.13
N THR A 226 6.56 11.66 -11.46
CA THR A 226 6.37 10.30 -10.98
C THR A 226 7.38 10.05 -9.88
N GLN A 227 6.94 9.82 -8.65
CA GLN A 227 7.82 9.49 -7.53
C GLN A 227 7.96 7.97 -7.41
N ILE A 228 9.18 7.48 -7.27
CA ILE A 228 9.49 6.07 -7.02
C ILE A 228 10.09 5.94 -5.62
N GLN A 229 9.51 5.10 -4.77
CA GLN A 229 10.04 4.75 -3.46
C GLN A 229 10.44 3.27 -3.46
N SER A 230 11.63 2.99 -2.94
CA SER A 230 12.21 1.64 -2.91
C SER A 230 12.03 0.95 -1.57
N TYR A 231 11.08 0.01 -1.50
CA TYR A 231 10.86 -0.82 -0.30
C TYR A 231 11.65 -2.12 -0.42
N ASN A 232 12.98 -2.01 -0.26
CA ASN A 232 13.93 -3.12 -0.31
C ASN A 232 14.21 -3.65 1.11
N LEU A 233 13.29 -4.40 1.70
CA LEU A 233 13.34 -4.86 3.09
C LEU A 233 14.05 -6.21 3.24
N ARG A 234 14.06 -7.02 2.18
CA ARG A 234 14.63 -8.38 2.13
C ARG A 234 15.79 -8.49 1.16
N GLY A 235 16.11 -7.41 0.44
CA GLY A 235 17.25 -7.35 -0.46
C GLY A 235 16.99 -8.04 -1.80
N THR A 236 15.73 -8.24 -2.20
CA THR A 236 15.41 -8.90 -3.48
C THR A 236 15.46 -7.94 -4.67
N LEU A 237 15.37 -6.63 -4.43
CA LEU A 237 15.49 -5.60 -5.46
C LEU A 237 16.94 -5.26 -5.81
N ASN A 238 17.10 -4.50 -6.89
CA ASN A 238 18.31 -3.81 -7.32
C ASN A 238 19.50 -4.74 -7.56
N LYS A 239 19.21 -5.92 -8.12
CA LYS A 239 20.22 -6.91 -8.46
C LYS A 239 21.06 -6.42 -9.65
N GLN A 240 22.33 -6.81 -9.66
CA GLN A 240 23.23 -6.47 -10.76
C GLN A 240 22.85 -7.25 -12.02
N GLY A 241 22.91 -6.57 -13.16
CA GLY A 241 22.88 -7.25 -14.43
C GLY A 241 24.24 -7.82 -14.82
N ASN A 242 24.21 -8.77 -15.74
CA ASN A 242 25.36 -9.38 -16.38
C ASN A 242 26.05 -8.37 -17.31
N LYS A 243 25.27 -7.69 -18.17
CA LYS A 243 25.80 -6.73 -19.15
C LYS A 243 25.66 -5.30 -18.67
N LYS A 244 24.44 -4.88 -18.29
CA LYS A 244 24.20 -3.54 -17.72
C LYS A 244 24.32 -3.60 -16.20
N LYS A 245 25.07 -2.68 -15.61
CA LYS A 245 25.09 -2.52 -14.14
C LYS A 245 24.00 -1.55 -13.71
N ARG A 246 23.50 -1.72 -12.48
CA ARG A 246 22.55 -0.77 -11.88
C ARG A 246 23.19 0.61 -11.81
N SER A 247 22.42 1.65 -12.11
CA SER A 247 22.91 3.03 -12.08
C SER A 247 22.90 3.63 -10.67
N ILE A 248 22.04 3.12 -9.80
CA ILE A 248 21.88 3.55 -8.41
C ILE A 248 21.87 2.30 -7.53
N GLU A 249 22.66 2.32 -6.46
CA GLU A 249 22.65 1.28 -5.44
C GLU A 249 21.61 1.59 -4.36
N LEU A 250 20.72 0.63 -4.11
CA LEU A 250 19.68 0.74 -3.10
C LEU A 250 20.11 -0.01 -1.83
N PRO A 251 20.11 0.65 -0.67
CA PRO A 251 20.36 -0.03 0.59
C PRO A 251 19.20 -0.99 0.93
N ILE A 252 19.50 -1.98 1.78
CA ILE A 252 18.48 -2.82 2.40
C ILE A 252 17.98 -2.10 3.65
N SER A 253 16.67 -1.87 3.72
CA SER A 253 16.04 -1.17 4.84
C SER A 253 15.72 -2.13 5.97
N THR A 254 16.03 -1.74 7.21
CA THR A 254 15.76 -2.57 8.39
C THR A 254 14.33 -2.39 8.89
N LEU A 255 13.67 -3.50 9.20
CA LEU A 255 12.39 -3.50 9.93
C LEU A 255 12.61 -3.07 11.39
N PRO A 256 11.62 -2.43 12.03
CA PRO A 256 11.75 -1.97 13.41
C PRO A 256 11.77 -3.12 14.40
N THR A 257 12.37 -2.87 15.57
CA THR A 257 12.49 -3.84 16.67
C THR A 257 11.76 -3.41 17.94
N ARG A 258 11.31 -2.15 18.02
CA ARG A 258 10.52 -1.64 19.15
C ARG A 258 9.53 -0.56 18.72
N ILE A 259 8.41 -0.51 19.44
CA ILE A 259 7.56 0.68 19.48
C ILE A 259 8.23 1.73 20.37
N VAL A 260 8.43 2.94 19.84
CA VAL A 260 8.94 4.10 20.60
C VAL A 260 7.78 4.80 21.29
N SER A 261 6.69 5.05 20.58
CA SER A 261 5.45 5.59 21.13
C SER A 261 4.26 5.31 20.22
N LEU A 262 3.07 5.26 20.81
CA LEU A 262 1.79 5.23 20.11
C LEU A 262 0.88 6.25 20.79
N GLU A 263 0.69 7.42 20.20
CA GLU A 263 0.01 8.54 20.84
C GLU A 263 -0.99 9.22 19.92
N TYR A 264 -1.87 10.03 20.47
CA TYR A 264 -2.73 10.89 19.65
C TYR A 264 -1.89 11.92 18.91
N LYS A 265 -2.23 12.13 17.64
CA LYS A 265 -1.75 13.29 16.92
C LYS A 265 -2.17 14.56 17.68
N PRO A 266 -1.27 15.52 17.93
CA PRO A 266 -1.61 16.74 18.67
C PRO A 266 -2.86 17.44 18.11
N GLY A 267 -3.82 17.71 19.00
CA GLY A 267 -5.09 18.35 18.64
C GLY A 267 -6.07 17.48 17.85
N SER A 268 -5.82 16.18 17.71
CA SER A 268 -6.71 15.23 17.04
C SER A 268 -7.42 14.30 18.02
N LYS A 269 -8.71 14.07 17.81
CA LYS A 269 -9.51 13.05 18.52
C LYS A 269 -9.73 11.77 17.72
N ASN A 270 -9.28 11.73 16.46
CA ASN A 270 -9.57 10.64 15.53
C ASN A 270 -8.31 10.04 14.88
N THR A 271 -7.11 10.46 15.30
CA THR A 271 -5.85 10.03 14.70
C THR A 271 -4.83 9.65 15.76
N LEU A 272 -4.29 8.43 15.66
CA LEU A 272 -3.09 8.01 16.38
C LEU A 272 -1.87 8.09 15.48
N GLU A 273 -0.70 8.33 16.06
CA GLU A 273 0.61 8.28 15.43
C GLU A 273 1.45 7.21 16.13
N LEU A 274 1.91 6.23 15.35
CA LEU A 274 2.79 5.15 15.77
C LEU A 274 4.22 5.49 15.34
N TYR A 275 5.12 5.58 16.31
CA TYR A 275 6.54 5.83 16.09
C TYR A 275 7.31 4.57 16.48
N LEU A 276 8.14 4.09 15.55
CA LEU A 276 8.96 2.91 15.71
C LEU A 276 10.43 3.30 15.52
N ASP A 277 11.35 2.48 16.03
CA ASP A 277 12.77 2.67 15.77
C ASP A 277 13.12 2.45 14.28
N GLY A 278 14.32 2.83 13.88
CA GLY A 278 14.73 2.78 12.47
C GLY A 278 14.10 3.86 11.58
N GLY A 279 13.27 4.75 12.13
CA GLY A 279 12.69 5.89 11.40
C GLY A 279 11.29 5.64 10.82
N TRP A 280 10.67 4.51 11.14
CA TRP A 280 9.31 4.19 10.70
C TRP A 280 8.25 4.94 11.53
N GLN A 281 7.35 5.65 10.86
CA GLN A 281 6.26 6.36 11.50
C GLN A 281 4.98 6.28 10.67
N PHE A 282 3.87 5.95 11.31
CA PHE A 282 2.57 5.78 10.66
C PHE A 282 1.49 6.58 11.39
N SER A 283 0.57 7.19 10.65
CA SER A 283 -0.65 7.76 11.21
C SER A 283 -1.84 6.85 10.90
N PHE A 284 -2.70 6.64 11.90
CA PHE A 284 -3.91 5.85 11.85
C PHE A 284 -5.10 6.76 12.12
N ARG A 285 -5.69 7.31 11.05
CA ARG A 285 -6.86 8.18 11.15
C ARG A 285 -8.15 7.41 10.92
N ILE A 286 -9.08 7.44 11.87
CA ILE A 286 -10.43 6.95 11.63
C ILE A 286 -11.11 7.80 10.55
N HIS A 287 -11.60 7.13 9.51
CA HIS A 287 -12.29 7.74 8.39
C HIS A 287 -13.52 6.92 7.97
N ASN A 288 -14.64 7.61 7.75
CA ASN A 288 -15.88 7.04 7.29
C ASN A 288 -16.18 7.53 5.87
N ALA A 289 -16.06 6.62 4.89
CA ALA A 289 -16.38 6.92 3.50
C ALA A 289 -17.90 6.96 3.23
N SER A 290 -18.69 6.26 4.05
CA SER A 290 -20.14 6.24 3.96
C SER A 290 -20.73 7.43 4.71
N THR A 291 -21.79 8.02 4.17
CA THR A 291 -22.56 9.06 4.88
C THR A 291 -23.39 8.46 6.01
N LYS A 292 -23.86 7.22 5.85
CA LYS A 292 -24.62 6.47 6.84
C LYS A 292 -23.70 5.75 7.81
N VAL A 293 -24.17 5.59 9.05
CA VAL A 293 -23.46 4.83 10.08
C VAL A 293 -23.29 3.37 9.65
N GLU A 294 -22.07 2.86 9.82
CA GLU A 294 -21.71 1.46 9.60
C GLU A 294 -20.99 0.93 10.85
N SER A 295 -21.29 -0.29 11.27
CA SER A 295 -20.58 -1.00 12.36
C SER A 295 -19.22 -1.56 11.93
N SER A 296 -18.45 -0.76 11.19
CA SER A 296 -17.06 -1.02 10.85
C SER A 296 -16.39 0.30 10.46
N LEU A 297 -15.38 0.69 11.23
CA LEU A 297 -14.62 1.91 10.95
C LEU A 297 -13.37 1.58 10.16
N LYS A 298 -13.01 2.46 9.23
CA LYS A 298 -11.78 2.32 8.45
C LYS A 298 -10.70 3.22 9.02
N PHE A 299 -9.47 2.75 8.98
CA PHE A 299 -8.31 3.60 9.04
C PHE A 299 -7.94 4.07 7.64
N ASP A 300 -7.61 5.35 7.53
CA ASP A 300 -6.77 5.89 6.49
C ASP A 300 -5.34 5.93 7.03
N ILE A 301 -4.51 4.96 6.63
CA ILE A 301 -3.15 4.78 7.17
C ILE A 301 -2.14 5.42 6.24
N GLN A 302 -1.35 6.35 6.77
CA GLN A 302 -0.30 7.06 6.03
C GLN A 302 1.06 6.81 6.67
N ILE A 303 2.10 6.63 5.85
CA ILE A 303 3.49 6.76 6.32
C ILE A 303 3.77 8.26 6.46
N ILE A 304 4.14 8.68 7.67
CA ILE A 304 4.53 10.08 7.96
C ILE A 304 6.03 10.22 8.21
N GLY A 305 6.73 9.10 8.36
CA GLY A 305 8.18 9.01 8.48
C GLY A 305 8.65 7.64 8.01
N MET A 306 9.77 7.62 7.29
CA MET A 306 10.38 6.39 6.77
C MET A 306 11.90 6.42 7.02
N PRO A 307 12.56 5.25 7.10
CA PRO A 307 14.01 5.18 7.16
C PRO A 307 14.67 5.91 5.98
N ALA A 308 15.83 6.52 6.21
CA ALA A 308 16.61 7.18 5.15
C ALA A 308 17.09 6.20 4.05
N THR A 309 17.03 4.90 4.33
CA THR A 309 17.32 3.81 3.38
C THR A 309 16.18 3.57 2.38
N ILE A 310 14.98 4.11 2.61
CA ILE A 310 13.91 4.12 1.60
C ILE A 310 14.20 5.26 0.62
N ILE A 311 14.90 4.94 -0.47
CA ILE A 311 15.28 5.93 -1.47
C ILE A 311 14.03 6.34 -2.26
N SER A 312 13.81 7.66 -2.33
CA SER A 312 12.74 8.30 -3.11
C SER A 312 13.33 9.06 -4.28
N ILE A 313 12.86 8.77 -5.50
CA ILE A 313 13.36 9.37 -6.75
C ILE A 313 12.20 10.05 -7.47
N ASP A 314 12.34 11.35 -7.72
CA ASP A 314 11.35 12.16 -8.44
C ASP A 314 11.69 12.21 -9.94
N CYS A 315 10.84 11.59 -10.75
CA CYS A 315 11.00 11.49 -12.20
C CYS A 315 10.10 12.53 -12.88
N ARG A 316 10.67 13.63 -13.38
CA ARG A 316 9.90 14.67 -14.08
C ARG A 316 9.34 14.15 -15.40
N TRP A 317 8.10 14.50 -15.67
CA TRP A 317 7.43 14.21 -16.94
C TRP A 317 8.01 15.11 -18.04
N LYS A 318 8.29 14.53 -19.20
CA LYS A 318 8.78 15.27 -20.36
C LYS A 318 7.65 15.74 -21.26
#